data_AF-A0A258S621-F1
#
_entry.id   AF-A0A258S621-F1
#
_cell.length_a   1.000
_cell.length_b   1.000
_cell.length_c   1.000
_cell.angle_alpha   90.00
_cell.angle_beta   90.00
_cell.angle_gamma   90.00
#
_symmetry.space_group_name_H-M   'P 1'
#
loop_
_entity.id
_entity.type
_entity.pdbx_description
1 polymer ?
#
loop_
_entity_poly.entity_id
_entity_poly.type
_entity_poly.pdbx_seq_one_letter_code
_entity_poly.pdbx_strand_id
1 'polypeptide(L)'
;MAPLTHADISIRAHIDNPNPWVREEVLLTVEVVDDRSIIEQTTVPWAPPGVSLRPLHATEERIQTAEGIRILRRQHWAIMPLYAGGLTLQAPTIDLRVTGQGRLSLTPDALKLNARALNPLLPADVPVSVLQLKLAPPPAAVPRGRPFNVNFSILGSGLSVRGLRHWLDESLRSTGDLRIYPPDIRLIDNIDPTQPLLQQADVRLTFESQASGQLTLPSLILPYVNPQDGSIQHATLPASSMRIEHPLWLALRPWLPWAAGLALFIVTILGSWRIAHPRWQAAKQRRAWLRALQAADSPKALRQIWQHIPATPRAQTLTQQLDAACYGSQPISATAFSALKARLIEHCLRL
;
A
#
# COMPACT_ATOMS: atom_id res chain seq x y z
N MET A 1 -4.94 -7.41 69.21
CA MET A 1 -5.37 -6.34 68.28
C MET A 1 -4.13 -5.78 67.62
N ALA A 2 -3.87 -6.17 66.37
CA ALA A 2 -2.78 -5.61 65.59
C ALA A 2 -3.14 -4.17 65.19
N PRO A 3 -2.17 -3.23 65.18
CA PRO A 3 -2.45 -1.86 64.75
C PRO A 3 -2.87 -1.88 63.28
N LEU A 4 -3.99 -1.21 62.98
CA LEU A 4 -4.43 -0.89 61.63
C LEU A 4 -3.32 -0.04 60.98
N THR A 5 -2.45 -0.69 60.20
CA THR A 5 -1.50 -0.03 59.31
C THR A 5 -2.28 0.94 58.45
N HIS A 6 -2.02 2.24 58.63
CA HIS A 6 -2.58 3.25 57.76
C HIS A 6 -2.09 2.97 56.35
N ALA A 7 -2.99 2.87 55.38
CA ALA A 7 -2.61 2.79 53.98
C ALA A 7 -1.76 4.03 53.65
N ASP A 8 -0.53 3.79 53.22
CA ASP A 8 0.41 4.85 52.88
C ASP A 8 0.15 5.27 51.44
N ILE A 9 -0.82 6.19 51.30
CA ILE A 9 -1.27 6.71 50.01
C ILE A 9 -0.85 8.18 49.92
N SER A 10 -0.12 8.52 48.86
CA SER A 10 0.26 9.90 48.57
C SER A 10 -0.28 10.34 47.22
N ILE A 11 -0.66 11.61 47.13
CA ILE A 11 -1.11 12.25 45.89
C ILE A 11 -0.21 13.44 45.57
N ARG A 12 0.20 13.57 44.31
CA ARG A 12 0.96 14.72 43.82
C ARG A 12 0.43 15.14 42.46
N ALA A 13 0.49 16.43 42.16
CA ALA A 13 0.16 16.95 40.84
C ALA A 13 1.30 17.84 40.34
N HIS A 14 1.55 17.80 39.04
CA HIS A 14 2.58 18.64 38.41
C HIS A 14 2.18 19.01 36.97
N ILE A 15 2.69 20.15 36.51
CA ILE A 15 2.58 20.61 35.13
C ILE A 15 3.99 20.66 34.53
N ASP A 16 4.15 20.16 33.32
CA ASP A 16 5.45 20.11 32.62
C ASP A 16 6.02 21.49 32.28
N ASN A 17 5.17 22.42 31.82
CA ASN A 17 5.52 23.79 31.52
C ASN A 17 4.59 24.76 32.28
N PRO A 18 5.07 25.42 33.35
CA PRO A 18 4.27 26.38 34.10
C PRO A 18 4.13 27.74 33.40
N ASN A 19 4.86 28.00 32.31
CA ASN A 19 4.83 29.27 31.58
C ASN A 19 4.52 29.09 30.07
N PRO A 20 3.42 28.41 29.70
CA PRO A 20 3.08 28.21 28.29
C PRO A 20 2.67 29.50 27.61
N TRP A 21 2.68 29.53 26.28
CA TRP A 21 1.94 30.53 25.54
C TRP A 21 0.43 30.27 25.63
N VAL A 22 -0.38 31.32 25.46
CA VAL A 22 -1.82 31.17 25.23
C VAL A 22 -2.05 30.22 24.04
N ARG A 23 -2.95 29.25 24.19
CA ARG A 23 -3.22 28.15 23.22
C ARG A 23 -2.12 27.09 23.05
N GLU A 24 -1.05 27.12 23.84
CA GLU A 24 -0.10 25.99 23.91
C GLU A 24 -0.66 24.90 24.85
N GLU A 25 -0.71 23.66 24.39
CA GLU A 25 -1.07 22.54 25.25
C GLU A 25 0.10 22.16 26.17
N VAL A 26 -0.19 22.01 27.47
CA VAL A 26 0.74 21.54 28.50
C VAL A 26 0.19 20.31 29.20
N LEU A 27 1.08 19.45 29.69
CA LEU A 27 0.71 18.21 30.36
C LEU A 27 0.52 18.47 31.86
N LEU A 28 -0.70 18.25 32.34
CA LEU A 28 -0.96 18.03 33.76
C LEU A 28 -0.90 16.54 34.04
N THR A 29 -0.15 16.18 35.08
CA THR A 29 -0.12 14.82 35.62
C THR A 29 -0.54 14.83 37.07
N VAL A 30 -1.48 13.96 37.43
CA VAL A 30 -1.82 13.63 38.82
C VAL A 30 -1.33 12.22 39.09
N GLU A 31 -0.47 12.09 40.10
CA GLU A 31 0.17 10.86 40.53
C GLU A 31 -0.42 10.42 41.87
N VAL A 32 -0.88 9.18 41.92
CA VAL A 32 -1.30 8.50 43.16
C VAL A 32 -0.35 7.33 43.38
N VAL A 33 0.33 7.34 44.52
CA VAL A 33 1.21 6.24 44.95
C VAL A 33 0.51 5.49 46.07
N ASP A 34 0.40 4.17 45.93
CA ASP A 34 -0.25 3.30 46.91
C ASP A 34 0.58 2.04 47.26
N ASP A 35 0.20 1.40 48.35
CA ASP A 35 0.76 0.16 48.89
C ASP A 35 -0.03 -1.09 48.49
N ARG A 36 -0.76 -1.03 47.36
CA ARG A 36 -1.73 -2.01 46.85
C ARG A 36 -3.03 -2.10 47.65
N SER A 37 -3.33 -1.10 48.47
CA SER A 37 -4.57 -1.05 49.25
C SER A 37 -5.78 -0.52 48.47
N ILE A 38 -5.56 0.16 47.33
CA ILE A 38 -6.62 0.75 46.52
C ILE A 38 -7.38 -0.33 45.73
N ILE A 39 -8.70 -0.41 45.95
CA ILE A 39 -9.64 -1.30 45.27
C ILE A 39 -10.23 -0.61 44.03
N GLU A 40 -10.57 0.67 44.16
CA GLU A 40 -11.27 1.45 43.14
C GLU A 40 -10.76 2.90 43.18
N GLN A 41 -10.58 3.50 42.00
CA GLN A 41 -10.18 4.90 41.84
C GLN A 41 -11.10 5.58 40.84
N THR A 42 -11.69 6.70 41.24
CA THR A 42 -12.54 7.54 40.39
C THR A 42 -12.04 8.97 40.43
N THR A 43 -12.00 9.64 39.28
CA THR A 43 -11.69 11.07 39.21
C THR A 43 -12.99 11.86 39.22
N VAL A 44 -13.08 12.85 40.10
CA VAL A 44 -14.22 13.77 40.10
C VAL A 44 -14.21 14.59 38.80
N PRO A 45 -15.38 14.78 38.12
CA PRO A 45 -15.47 15.64 36.95
C PRO A 45 -14.86 17.03 37.20
N TRP A 46 -14.00 17.47 36.30
CA TRP A 46 -13.15 18.63 36.51
C TRP A 46 -13.14 19.53 35.28
N ALA A 47 -13.47 20.80 35.49
CA ALA A 47 -13.55 21.82 34.44
C ALA A 47 -13.11 23.19 35.02
N PRO A 48 -11.80 23.41 35.21
CA PRO A 48 -11.27 24.67 35.70
C PRO A 48 -11.54 25.79 34.68
N PRO A 49 -11.84 27.02 35.15
CA PRO A 49 -12.10 28.14 34.27
C PRO A 49 -10.83 28.61 33.55
N GLY A 50 -10.99 29.20 32.36
CA GLY A 50 -9.89 29.85 31.63
C GLY A 50 -8.94 28.91 30.88
N VAL A 51 -9.19 27.60 30.91
CA VAL A 51 -8.43 26.60 30.15
C VAL A 51 -9.37 25.65 29.39
N SER A 52 -8.90 25.13 28.26
CA SER A 52 -9.49 23.96 27.61
C SER A 52 -8.81 22.70 28.16
N LEU A 53 -9.60 21.67 28.43
CA LEU A 53 -9.11 20.38 28.92
C LEU A 53 -9.35 19.28 27.90
N ARG A 54 -8.36 18.41 27.73
CA ARG A 54 -8.49 17.17 26.97
C ARG A 54 -7.92 16.02 27.82
N PRO A 55 -8.76 15.06 28.27
CA PRO A 55 -8.29 13.93 29.06
C PRO A 55 -7.40 13.02 28.20
N LEU A 56 -6.33 12.50 28.79
CA LEU A 56 -5.38 11.60 28.16
C LEU A 56 -5.42 10.23 28.86
N HIS A 57 -4.81 9.21 28.26
CA HIS A 57 -4.82 7.87 28.82
C HIS A 57 -4.07 7.81 30.15
N ALA A 58 -4.66 7.15 31.15
CA ALA A 58 -4.00 6.87 32.43
C ALA A 58 -2.96 5.75 32.28
N THR A 59 -1.92 5.79 33.12
CA THR A 59 -0.87 4.77 33.18
C THR A 59 -0.72 4.22 34.59
N GLU A 60 -0.26 2.97 34.71
CA GLU A 60 -0.01 2.31 35.98
C GLU A 60 1.34 1.58 35.91
N GLU A 61 2.19 1.81 36.90
CA GLU A 61 3.54 1.25 36.98
C GLU A 61 3.83 0.73 38.40
N ARG A 62 4.66 -0.32 38.50
CA ARG A 62 5.21 -0.77 39.78
C ARG A 62 6.54 -0.10 40.03
N ILE A 63 6.67 0.59 41.16
CA ILE A 63 7.89 1.30 41.54
C ILE A 63 8.51 0.69 42.79
N GLN A 64 9.84 0.68 42.86
CA GLN A 64 10.59 0.31 44.07
C GLN A 64 10.87 1.59 44.87
N THR A 65 10.36 1.67 46.09
CA THR A 65 10.63 2.76 47.04
C THR A 65 11.45 2.23 48.21
N ALA A 66 11.96 3.14 49.05
CA ALA A 66 12.67 2.77 50.28
C ALA A 66 11.81 1.93 51.25
N GLU A 67 10.48 2.10 51.19
CA GLU A 67 9.50 1.41 52.01
C GLU A 67 9.01 0.09 51.39
N GLY A 68 9.43 -0.23 50.16
CA GLY A 68 9.04 -1.44 49.44
C GLY A 68 8.46 -1.17 48.05
N ILE A 69 7.83 -2.20 47.47
CA ILE A 69 7.18 -2.08 46.16
C ILE A 69 5.84 -1.36 46.31
N ARG A 70 5.67 -0.26 45.57
CA ARG A 70 4.43 0.53 45.51
C ARG A 70 3.85 0.50 44.10
N ILE A 71 2.58 0.84 43.94
CA ILE A 71 1.94 1.09 42.63
C ILE A 71 1.85 2.60 42.43
N LEU A 72 2.30 3.07 41.28
CA LEU A 72 2.17 4.44 40.83
C LEU A 72 1.13 4.50 39.71
N ARG A 73 0.05 5.23 39.96
CA ARG A 73 -1.03 5.49 39.00
C ARG A 73 -0.90 6.94 38.53
N ARG A 74 -0.81 7.17 37.22
CA ARG A 74 -0.77 8.51 36.65
C ARG A 74 -2.02 8.78 35.82
N GLN A 75 -2.64 9.92 36.09
CA GLN A 75 -3.71 10.45 35.26
C GLN A 75 -3.21 11.71 34.56
N HIS A 76 -3.56 11.85 33.29
CA HIS A 76 -2.99 12.86 32.42
C HIS A 76 -4.09 13.70 31.77
N TRP A 77 -3.85 15.00 31.66
CA TRP A 77 -4.69 15.93 30.91
C TRP A 77 -3.80 16.86 30.10
N ALA A 78 -4.17 17.10 28.84
CA ALA A 78 -3.67 18.25 28.11
C ALA A 78 -4.49 19.48 28.53
N ILE A 79 -3.80 20.49 29.02
CA ILE A 79 -4.39 21.77 29.44
C ILE A 79 -3.94 22.84 28.45
N MET A 80 -4.87 23.64 27.96
CA MET A 80 -4.56 24.73 27.05
C MET A 80 -5.13 26.05 27.60
N PRO A 81 -4.30 27.02 28.00
CA PRO A 81 -4.78 28.29 28.52
C PRO A 81 -5.41 29.13 27.41
N LEU A 82 -6.57 29.71 27.70
CA LEU A 82 -7.35 30.50 26.74
C LEU A 82 -7.06 32.01 26.85
N TYR A 83 -6.50 32.45 27.98
CA TYR A 83 -6.20 33.84 28.27
C TYR A 83 -4.78 33.97 28.84
N ALA A 84 -4.15 35.12 28.62
CA ALA A 84 -2.84 35.44 29.17
C ALA A 84 -2.92 35.78 30.66
N GLY A 85 -1.83 35.56 31.39
CA GLY A 85 -1.67 35.90 32.79
C GLY A 85 -1.63 34.70 33.73
N GLY A 86 -1.59 35.01 35.03
CA GLY A 86 -1.53 34.02 36.10
C GLY A 86 -2.88 33.31 36.30
N LEU A 87 -2.84 31.99 36.31
CA LEU A 87 -3.94 31.08 36.56
C LEU A 87 -3.54 30.16 37.72
N THR A 88 -4.46 29.95 38.66
CA THR A 88 -4.29 28.95 39.72
C THR A 88 -5.26 27.81 39.44
N LEU A 89 -4.70 26.64 39.17
CA LEU A 89 -5.43 25.44 38.79
C LEU A 89 -5.50 24.51 40.00
N GLN A 90 -6.71 24.35 40.55
CA GLN A 90 -6.95 23.29 41.52
C GLN A 90 -7.04 21.96 40.77
N ALA A 91 -6.07 21.06 40.95
CA ALA A 91 -6.06 19.74 40.32
C ALA A 91 -7.29 18.91 40.74
N PRO A 92 -7.75 17.95 39.91
CA PRO A 92 -8.95 17.18 40.19
C PRO A 92 -8.80 16.34 41.47
N THR A 93 -9.88 16.28 42.25
CA THR A 93 -9.98 15.37 43.40
C THR A 93 -10.10 13.93 42.90
N ILE A 94 -9.35 13.03 43.55
CA ILE A 94 -9.37 11.60 43.30
C ILE A 94 -10.09 10.91 44.46
N ASP A 95 -11.20 10.24 44.15
CA ASP A 95 -11.94 9.42 45.09
C ASP A 95 -11.43 7.97 45.02
N LEU A 96 -11.03 7.46 46.18
CA LEU A 96 -10.44 6.15 46.34
C LEU A 96 -11.31 5.28 47.24
N ARG A 97 -11.38 3.98 46.93
CA ARG A 97 -11.88 2.96 47.85
C ARG A 97 -10.70 2.12 48.31
N VAL A 98 -10.40 2.18 49.61
CA VAL A 98 -9.23 1.58 50.22
C VAL A 98 -9.64 0.40 51.10
N THR A 99 -8.90 -0.70 50.98
CA THR A 99 -9.11 -1.91 51.78
C THR A 99 -8.98 -1.60 53.27
N GLY A 100 -10.02 -1.88 54.06
CA GLY A 100 -10.01 -1.67 55.52
C GLY A 100 -10.24 -0.22 55.99
N GLN A 101 -10.19 0.77 55.10
CA GLN A 101 -10.38 2.20 55.44
C GLN A 101 -11.63 2.84 54.81
N GLY A 102 -12.26 2.18 53.83
CA GLY A 102 -13.49 2.69 53.22
C GLY A 102 -13.22 3.64 52.05
N ARG A 103 -13.90 4.79 52.01
CA ARG A 103 -13.72 5.80 50.96
C ARG A 103 -12.81 6.93 51.44
N LEU A 104 -11.89 7.36 50.58
CA LEU A 104 -10.94 8.43 50.84
C LEU A 104 -10.91 9.37 49.64
N SER A 105 -11.04 10.67 49.87
CA SER A 105 -10.94 11.69 48.80
C SER A 105 -9.64 12.44 48.97
N LEU A 106 -8.80 12.42 47.94
CA LEU A 106 -7.50 13.07 47.91
C LEU A 106 -7.54 14.23 46.93
N THR A 107 -7.22 15.43 47.40
CA THR A 107 -7.14 16.63 46.58
C THR A 107 -5.70 17.13 46.57
N PRO A 108 -5.02 17.17 45.40
CA PRO A 108 -3.65 17.68 45.32
C PRO A 108 -3.60 19.19 45.59
N ASP A 109 -2.39 19.70 45.84
CA ASP A 109 -2.16 21.13 45.96
C ASP A 109 -2.48 21.89 44.66
N ALA A 110 -2.89 23.15 44.81
CA ALA A 110 -3.15 24.03 43.68
C ALA A 110 -1.87 24.35 42.91
N LEU A 111 -1.96 24.30 41.58
CA LEU A 111 -0.85 24.51 40.66
C LEU A 111 -0.92 25.93 40.09
N LYS A 112 0.25 26.54 39.88
CA LYS A 112 0.35 27.87 39.28
C LYS A 112 0.78 27.73 37.83
N LEU A 113 0.02 28.38 36.95
CA LEU A 113 0.29 28.49 35.53
C LEU A 113 0.33 29.97 35.15
N ASN A 114 1.30 30.41 34.36
CA ASN A 114 1.40 31.79 33.91
C ASN A 114 1.49 31.85 32.39
N ALA A 115 0.34 32.04 31.74
CA ALA A 115 0.25 32.00 30.29
C ALA A 115 0.81 33.29 29.66
N ARG A 116 1.82 33.13 28.80
CA ARG A 116 2.43 34.22 28.03
C ARG A 116 1.49 34.66 26.90
N ALA A 117 1.32 35.97 26.75
CA ALA A 117 0.48 36.52 25.69
C ALA A 117 1.10 36.27 24.31
N LEU A 118 0.29 35.78 23.37
CA LEU A 118 0.66 35.76 21.95
C LEU A 118 0.39 37.11 21.30
N ASN A 119 1.01 37.34 20.14
CA ASN A 119 0.70 38.52 19.33
C ASN A 119 -0.81 38.53 19.00
N PRO A 120 -1.55 39.60 19.35
CA PRO A 120 -3.01 39.67 19.15
C PRO A 120 -3.43 39.66 17.67
N LEU A 121 -2.50 39.93 16.75
CA LEU A 121 -2.74 39.86 15.31
C LEU A 121 -2.73 38.41 14.77
N LEU A 122 -2.34 37.43 15.60
CA LEU A 122 -2.33 36.03 15.20
C LEU A 122 -3.75 35.48 15.10
N PRO A 123 -4.11 34.83 13.98
CA PRO A 123 -5.39 34.13 13.89
C PRO A 123 -5.53 33.07 14.99
N ALA A 124 -6.75 32.95 15.51
CA ALA A 124 -7.09 32.10 16.66
C ALA A 124 -6.93 30.59 16.36
N ASP A 125 -6.82 30.23 15.09
CA ASP A 125 -6.76 28.88 14.57
C ASP A 125 -5.36 28.41 14.16
N VAL A 126 -4.35 29.29 14.23
CA VAL A 126 -2.94 28.90 14.13
C VAL A 126 -2.57 28.09 15.39
N PRO A 127 -2.11 26.82 15.24
CA PRO A 127 -1.72 26.01 16.37
C PRO A 127 -0.41 26.51 16.99
N VAL A 128 -0.28 26.33 18.30
CA VAL A 128 0.93 26.68 19.07
C VAL A 128 1.68 25.39 19.37
N SER A 129 2.28 24.83 18.33
CA SER A 129 3.07 23.60 18.40
C SER A 129 3.97 23.50 17.18
N VAL A 130 5.06 22.73 17.30
CA VAL A 130 5.90 22.43 16.13
C VAL A 130 5.17 21.42 15.25
N LEU A 131 4.88 21.81 14.00
CA LEU A 131 4.20 20.93 13.06
C LEU A 131 5.19 20.15 12.19
N GLN A 132 4.91 18.86 12.01
CA GLN A 132 5.63 18.01 11.06
C GLN A 132 4.64 17.42 10.05
N LEU A 133 4.95 17.54 8.76
CA LEU A 133 4.13 17.01 7.68
C LEU A 133 4.79 15.79 7.06
N LYS A 134 4.02 14.74 6.83
CA LYS A 134 4.49 13.52 6.18
C LYS A 134 3.54 13.08 5.07
N LEU A 135 4.03 13.13 3.83
CA LEU A 135 3.29 12.68 2.65
C LEU A 135 3.32 11.15 2.54
N ALA A 136 2.16 10.53 2.31
CA ALA A 136 2.08 9.13 1.94
C ALA A 136 2.55 8.94 0.49
N PRO A 137 3.19 7.81 0.15
CA PRO A 137 3.65 7.56 -1.22
C PRO A 137 2.46 7.62 -2.18
N PRO A 138 2.52 8.52 -3.17
CA PRO A 138 1.37 8.73 -4.02
C PRO A 138 1.33 7.66 -5.14
N PRO A 139 0.17 7.44 -5.79
CA PRO A 139 0.08 6.46 -6.87
C PRO A 139 1.01 6.82 -8.03
N ALA A 140 1.67 5.82 -8.61
CA ALA A 140 2.66 6.01 -9.68
C ALA A 140 2.07 6.61 -10.96
N ALA A 141 0.80 6.31 -11.25
CA ALA A 141 0.06 6.86 -12.38
C ALA A 141 -1.41 7.04 -12.00
N VAL A 142 -2.01 8.13 -12.46
CA VAL A 142 -3.42 8.44 -12.23
C VAL A 142 -4.14 8.60 -13.58
N PRO A 143 -5.34 8.02 -13.75
CA PRO A 143 -6.13 8.22 -14.95
C PRO A 143 -6.68 9.66 -15.01
N ARG A 144 -6.59 10.29 -16.19
CA ARG A 144 -7.23 11.60 -16.46
C ARG A 144 -8.74 11.56 -16.15
N GLY A 145 -9.27 12.65 -15.59
CA GLY A 145 -10.71 12.85 -15.40
C GLY A 145 -11.33 11.93 -14.36
N ARG A 146 -10.51 11.36 -13.47
CA ARG A 146 -11.00 10.60 -12.32
C ARG A 146 -10.44 11.22 -11.04
N PRO A 147 -11.28 11.33 -9.98
CA PRO A 147 -10.82 11.72 -8.68
C PRO A 147 -9.76 10.74 -8.14
N PHE A 148 -8.71 11.28 -7.52
CA PHE A 148 -7.69 10.51 -6.83
C PHE A 148 -7.36 11.15 -5.49
N ASN A 149 -6.92 10.32 -4.54
CA ASN A 149 -6.65 10.75 -3.18
C ASN A 149 -5.15 10.90 -2.95
N VAL A 150 -4.77 11.99 -2.29
CA VAL A 150 -3.45 12.20 -1.72
C VAL A 150 -3.62 12.26 -0.21
N ASN A 151 -2.93 11.36 0.48
CA ASN A 151 -2.98 11.28 1.93
C ASN A 151 -1.68 11.81 2.51
N PHE A 152 -1.76 12.58 3.58
CA PHE A 152 -0.62 12.97 4.38
C PHE A 152 -1.04 13.09 5.84
N SER A 153 -0.07 13.00 6.74
CA SER A 153 -0.29 13.19 8.16
C SER A 153 0.39 14.47 8.64
N ILE A 154 -0.25 15.13 9.60
CA ILE A 154 0.26 16.29 10.31
C ILE A 154 0.45 15.87 11.76
N LEU A 155 1.67 15.97 12.28
CA LEU A 155 1.99 15.74 13.69
C LEU A 155 2.16 17.07 14.41
N GLY A 156 1.60 17.18 15.61
CA GLY A 156 1.69 18.36 16.46
C GLY A 156 0.87 18.20 17.73
N SER A 157 0.80 19.23 18.57
CA SER A 157 -0.11 19.30 19.74
C SER A 157 -1.11 20.43 19.57
N GLY A 158 -2.22 20.39 20.30
CA GLY A 158 -3.30 21.39 20.22
C GLY A 158 -3.95 21.50 18.85
N LEU A 159 -3.92 20.44 18.05
CA LEU A 159 -4.47 20.43 16.69
C LEU A 159 -6.00 20.49 16.75
N SER A 160 -6.58 21.37 15.93
CA SER A 160 -8.04 21.43 15.75
C SER A 160 -8.42 21.16 14.30
N VAL A 161 -9.43 20.32 14.09
CA VAL A 161 -9.94 20.02 12.73
C VAL A 161 -10.39 21.30 12.02
N ARG A 162 -11.01 22.23 12.75
CA ARG A 162 -11.47 23.52 12.21
C ARG A 162 -10.30 24.38 11.75
N GLY A 163 -9.26 24.51 12.56
CA GLY A 163 -8.10 25.34 12.19
C GLY A 163 -7.28 24.73 11.06
N LEU A 164 -7.05 23.42 11.11
CA LEU A 164 -6.41 22.71 10.00
C LEU A 164 -7.20 22.89 8.70
N ARG A 165 -8.53 22.76 8.71
CA ARG A 165 -9.35 22.97 7.52
C ARG A 165 -9.19 24.40 6.97
N HIS A 166 -9.26 25.43 7.82
CA HIS A 166 -9.08 26.82 7.38
C HIS A 166 -7.76 27.03 6.64
N TRP A 167 -6.65 26.56 7.21
CA TRP A 167 -5.33 26.74 6.60
C TRP A 167 -5.10 25.84 5.38
N LEU A 168 -5.70 24.65 5.34
CA LEU A 168 -5.69 23.81 4.14
C LEU A 168 -6.44 24.47 2.99
N ASP A 169 -7.61 25.04 3.25
CA ASP A 169 -8.41 25.72 2.22
C ASP A 169 -7.70 26.99 1.71
N GLU A 170 -7.02 27.74 2.58
CA GLU A 170 -6.25 28.93 2.19
C GLU A 170 -5.01 28.59 1.34
N SER A 171 -4.31 27.51 1.69
CA SER A 171 -3.10 27.06 0.98
C SER A 171 -3.41 26.33 -0.33
N LEU A 172 -4.56 25.66 -0.43
CA LEU A 172 -4.97 24.85 -1.58
C LEU A 172 -5.97 25.60 -2.47
N ARG A 173 -5.46 26.57 -3.23
CA ARG A 173 -6.27 27.25 -4.24
C ARG A 173 -6.35 26.42 -5.52
N SER A 174 -7.56 26.23 -6.05
CA SER A 174 -7.76 25.53 -7.31
C SER A 174 -7.06 26.25 -8.45
N THR A 175 -6.15 25.58 -9.14
CA THR A 175 -5.60 26.02 -10.42
C THR A 175 -6.45 25.45 -11.56
N GLY A 176 -6.51 26.13 -12.71
CA GLY A 176 -7.44 25.79 -13.80
C GLY A 176 -7.42 24.33 -14.26
N ASP A 177 -6.26 23.67 -14.15
CA ASP A 177 -6.06 22.28 -14.60
C ASP A 177 -6.32 21.23 -13.50
N LEU A 178 -6.51 21.66 -12.25
CA LEU A 178 -6.61 20.83 -11.07
C LEU A 178 -7.80 21.26 -10.20
N ARG A 179 -8.86 20.46 -10.23
CA ARG A 179 -9.97 20.61 -9.31
C ARG A 179 -9.60 20.00 -7.96
N ILE A 180 -9.72 20.81 -6.91
CA ILE A 180 -9.43 20.41 -5.52
C ILE A 180 -10.76 20.31 -4.80
N TYR A 181 -11.00 19.19 -4.11
CA TYR A 181 -12.17 18.97 -3.29
C TYR A 181 -11.87 19.25 -1.81
N PRO A 182 -12.89 19.53 -0.97
CA PRO A 182 -12.69 19.80 0.45
C PRO A 182 -11.93 18.68 1.18
N PRO A 183 -11.00 19.04 2.09
CA PRO A 183 -10.22 18.06 2.84
C PRO A 183 -11.07 17.27 3.83
N ASP A 184 -10.86 15.96 3.84
CA ASP A 184 -11.32 15.08 4.90
C ASP A 184 -10.19 14.93 5.94
N ILE A 185 -10.48 15.29 7.19
CA ILE A 185 -9.49 15.40 8.26
C ILE A 185 -9.96 14.55 9.43
N ARG A 186 -9.13 13.59 9.82
CA ARG A 186 -9.35 12.75 10.99
C ARG A 186 -8.27 13.03 12.01
N LEU A 187 -8.66 13.50 13.19
CA LEU A 187 -7.74 13.67 14.31
C LEU A 187 -7.61 12.35 15.08
N ILE A 188 -6.37 11.98 15.38
CA ILE A 188 -5.99 10.80 16.14
C ILE A 188 -5.16 11.29 17.32
N ASP A 189 -5.62 10.95 18.52
CA ASP A 189 -4.93 11.22 19.77
C ASP A 189 -4.14 9.99 20.23
N ASN A 190 -3.17 10.19 21.13
CA ASN A 190 -2.43 9.12 21.82
C ASN A 190 -1.72 8.15 20.86
N ILE A 191 -0.95 8.68 19.91
CA ILE A 191 -0.17 7.86 18.98
C ILE A 191 1.01 7.19 19.68
N ASP A 192 1.59 7.89 20.66
CA ASP A 192 2.76 7.46 21.40
C ASP A 192 2.55 7.69 22.92
N PRO A 193 2.55 6.62 23.75
CA PRO A 193 2.45 6.75 25.20
C PRO A 193 3.58 7.58 25.83
N THR A 194 4.74 7.68 25.17
CA THR A 194 5.87 8.47 25.66
C THR A 194 5.70 9.97 25.39
N GLN A 195 4.79 10.35 24.48
CA GLN A 195 4.49 11.73 24.11
C GLN A 195 2.97 11.96 24.16
N PRO A 196 2.38 12.04 25.37
CA PRO A 196 0.92 12.02 25.53
C PRO A 196 0.21 13.25 24.93
N LEU A 197 0.93 14.35 24.73
CA LEU A 197 0.41 15.55 24.07
C LEU A 197 0.39 15.46 22.53
N LEU A 198 1.13 14.51 21.94
CA LEU A 198 1.25 14.39 20.50
C LEU A 198 -0.06 13.92 19.87
N GLN A 199 -0.49 14.63 18.84
CA GLN A 199 -1.66 14.35 18.02
C GLN A 199 -1.24 14.20 16.55
N GLN A 200 -2.05 13.46 15.81
CA GLN A 200 -1.86 13.18 14.39
C GLN A 200 -3.16 13.49 13.69
N ALA A 201 -3.14 14.44 12.76
CA ALA A 201 -4.23 14.66 11.84
C ALA A 201 -3.93 13.92 10.53
N ASP A 202 -4.71 12.90 10.23
CA ASP A 202 -4.71 12.24 8.93
C ASP A 202 -5.58 13.05 7.97
N VAL A 203 -4.96 13.57 6.91
CA VAL A 203 -5.63 14.40 5.92
C VAL A 203 -5.70 13.65 4.60
N ARG A 204 -6.91 13.56 4.06
CA ARG A 204 -7.20 13.02 2.73
C ARG A 204 -7.67 14.16 1.83
N LEU A 205 -6.84 14.51 0.85
CA LEU A 205 -7.17 15.46 -0.21
C LEU A 205 -7.60 14.71 -1.46
N THR A 206 -8.75 15.10 -2.01
CA THR A 206 -9.22 14.55 -3.28
C THR A 206 -8.96 15.56 -4.39
N PHE A 207 -8.28 15.11 -5.43
CA PHE A 207 -7.93 15.89 -6.60
C PHE A 207 -8.54 15.30 -7.85
N GLU A 208 -8.87 16.13 -8.82
CA GLU A 208 -9.29 15.70 -10.15
C GLU A 208 -8.60 16.56 -11.20
N SER A 209 -7.86 15.92 -12.11
CA SER A 209 -7.17 16.64 -13.17
C SER A 209 -7.91 16.56 -14.49
N GLN A 210 -7.98 17.71 -15.16
CA GLN A 210 -8.62 17.87 -16.45
C GLN A 210 -7.63 17.66 -17.62
N ALA A 211 -6.33 17.82 -17.38
CA ALA A 211 -5.27 17.67 -18.38
C ALA A 211 -4.56 16.31 -18.28
N SER A 212 -4.02 15.82 -19.40
CA SER A 212 -3.08 14.69 -19.42
C SER A 212 -1.65 15.22 -19.40
N GLY A 213 -0.71 14.46 -18.84
CA GLY A 213 0.71 14.84 -18.81
C GLY A 213 1.28 14.85 -17.39
N GLN A 214 2.26 15.72 -17.15
CA GLN A 214 2.85 15.89 -15.83
C GLN A 214 2.00 16.89 -15.03
N LEU A 215 1.43 16.42 -13.92
CA LEU A 215 0.71 17.26 -12.96
C LEU A 215 1.63 17.54 -11.78
N THR A 216 1.77 18.82 -11.43
CA THR A 216 2.46 19.23 -10.20
C THR A 216 1.41 19.52 -9.14
N LEU A 217 1.41 18.74 -8.06
CA LEU A 217 0.63 19.02 -6.88
C LEU A 217 1.21 20.28 -6.20
N PRO A 218 0.35 21.23 -5.77
CA PRO A 218 0.83 22.44 -5.12
C PRO A 218 1.57 22.09 -3.82
N SER A 219 2.59 22.87 -3.50
CA SER A 219 3.23 22.81 -2.18
C SER A 219 2.22 23.24 -1.10
N LEU A 220 2.17 22.50 0.00
CA LEU A 220 1.35 22.86 1.14
C LEU A 220 2.17 23.65 2.15
N ILE A 221 1.63 24.74 2.66
CA ILE A 221 2.29 25.58 3.67
C ILE A 221 1.31 25.78 4.81
N LEU A 222 1.64 25.27 5.99
CA LEU A 222 0.83 25.42 7.20
C LEU A 222 1.56 26.30 8.21
N PRO A 223 0.96 27.42 8.66
CA PRO A 223 1.57 28.24 9.71
C PRO A 223 1.40 27.57 11.07
N TYR A 224 2.38 27.78 11.93
CA TYR A 224 2.33 27.42 13.35
C TYR A 224 3.12 28.41 14.19
N VAL A 225 2.82 28.48 15.47
CA VAL A 225 3.63 29.24 16.43
C VAL A 225 4.59 28.27 17.11
N ASN A 226 5.89 28.55 17.04
CA ASN A 226 6.88 27.75 17.74
C ASN A 226 6.79 28.04 19.27
N PRO A 227 6.53 27.03 20.12
CA PRO A 227 6.36 27.24 21.56
C PRO A 227 7.65 27.70 22.27
N GLN A 228 8.82 27.50 21.67
CA GLN A 228 10.10 27.92 22.26
C GLN A 228 10.24 29.45 22.31
N ASP A 229 9.93 30.13 21.21
CA ASP A 229 10.17 31.56 21.05
C ASP A 229 8.90 32.39 20.77
N GLY A 230 7.76 31.75 20.52
CA GLY A 230 6.50 32.41 20.17
C GLY A 230 6.48 32.98 18.75
N SER A 231 7.44 32.61 17.90
CA SER A 231 7.53 33.07 16.51
C SER A 231 6.63 32.28 15.58
N ILE A 232 6.14 32.92 14.52
CA ILE A 232 5.41 32.23 13.45
C ILE A 232 6.43 31.53 12.56
N GLN A 233 6.22 30.24 12.36
CA GLN A 233 6.98 29.42 11.43
C GLN A 233 6.01 28.70 10.49
N HIS A 234 6.55 28.11 9.44
CA HIS A 234 5.75 27.43 8.42
C HIS A 234 6.27 26.02 8.24
N ALA A 235 5.37 25.05 8.34
CA ALA A 235 5.65 23.67 8.03
C ALA A 235 5.23 23.42 6.58
N THR A 236 6.18 22.94 5.77
CA THR A 236 6.00 22.86 4.31
C THR A 236 6.00 21.42 3.84
N LEU A 237 4.99 21.07 3.03
CA LEU A 237 5.02 19.88 2.19
C LEU A 237 5.47 20.30 0.79
N PRO A 238 6.58 19.76 0.27
CA PRO A 238 7.08 20.16 -1.04
C PRO A 238 6.10 19.77 -2.15
N ALA A 239 6.10 20.56 -3.22
CA ALA A 239 5.37 20.22 -4.43
C ALA A 239 5.83 18.85 -4.96
N SER A 240 4.87 18.03 -5.39
CA SER A 240 5.14 16.68 -5.88
C SER A 240 4.59 16.52 -7.29
N SER A 241 5.43 16.04 -8.21
CA SER A 241 5.02 15.81 -9.59
C SER A 241 4.54 14.37 -9.79
N MET A 242 3.43 14.22 -10.49
CA MET A 242 2.85 12.93 -10.82
C MET A 242 2.49 12.86 -12.31
N ARG A 243 2.53 11.66 -12.88
CA ARG A 243 2.16 11.43 -14.27
C ARG A 243 0.70 11.05 -14.38
N ILE A 244 -0.04 11.84 -15.16
CA ILE A 244 -1.41 11.54 -15.56
C ILE A 244 -1.36 10.85 -16.91
N GLU A 245 -1.87 9.61 -16.94
CA GLU A 245 -1.90 8.80 -18.15
C GLU A 245 -3.32 8.74 -18.73
N HIS A 246 -3.38 8.51 -20.04
CA HIS A 246 -4.65 8.28 -20.71
C HIS A 246 -5.23 6.93 -20.24
N PRO A 247 -6.54 6.84 -19.92
CA PRO A 247 -7.14 5.62 -19.37
C PRO A 247 -6.96 4.39 -20.27
N LEU A 248 -6.97 4.58 -21.60
CA LEU A 248 -6.74 3.49 -22.56
C LEU A 248 -5.32 2.90 -22.44
N TRP A 249 -4.30 3.73 -22.17
CA TRP A 249 -2.93 3.25 -22.05
C TRP A 249 -2.74 2.41 -20.78
N LEU A 250 -3.31 2.87 -19.66
CA LEU A 250 -3.35 2.13 -18.40
C LEU A 250 -4.08 0.78 -18.56
N ALA A 251 -5.16 0.75 -19.36
CA ALA A 251 -5.90 -0.47 -19.63
C ALA A 251 -5.15 -1.45 -20.54
N LEU A 252 -4.40 -0.97 -21.54
CA LEU A 252 -3.69 -1.80 -22.52
C LEU A 252 -2.32 -2.29 -22.04
N ARG A 253 -1.62 -1.52 -21.20
CA ARG A 253 -0.25 -1.79 -20.74
C ARG A 253 -0.05 -3.20 -20.14
N PRO A 254 -0.97 -3.73 -19.30
CA PRO A 254 -0.83 -5.08 -18.75
C PRO A 254 -0.96 -6.19 -19.81
N TRP A 255 -1.60 -5.92 -20.95
CA TRP A 255 -1.87 -6.89 -22.01
C TRP A 255 -0.78 -6.95 -23.07
N LEU A 256 0.10 -5.95 -23.14
CA LEU A 256 1.24 -5.93 -24.07
C LEU A 256 2.09 -7.21 -24.04
N PRO A 257 2.51 -7.77 -22.88
CA PRO A 257 3.29 -9.01 -22.86
C PRO A 257 2.49 -10.20 -23.40
N TRP A 258 1.18 -10.25 -23.17
CA TRP A 258 0.30 -11.30 -23.70
C TRP A 258 0.12 -11.19 -25.21
N ALA A 259 -0.09 -9.98 -25.72
CA ALA A 259 -0.18 -9.72 -27.15
C ALA A 259 1.14 -10.09 -27.86
N ALA A 260 2.29 -9.75 -27.28
CA ALA A 260 3.60 -10.13 -27.78
C ALA A 260 3.82 -11.66 -27.74
N GLY A 261 3.43 -12.31 -26.65
CA GLY A 261 3.50 -13.77 -26.52
C GLY A 261 2.61 -14.50 -27.52
N LEU A 262 1.39 -14.01 -27.75
CA LEU A 262 0.47 -14.55 -28.76
C LEU A 262 1.03 -14.37 -30.17
N ALA A 263 1.58 -13.20 -30.49
CA ALA A 263 2.21 -12.94 -31.77
C ALA A 263 3.39 -13.91 -32.01
N LEU A 264 4.24 -14.11 -31.00
CA LEU A 264 5.35 -15.07 -31.07
C LEU A 264 4.85 -16.51 -31.27
N PHE A 265 3.80 -16.91 -30.57
CA PHE A 265 3.18 -18.23 -30.69
C PHE A 265 2.59 -18.47 -32.09
N ILE A 266 1.93 -17.47 -32.67
CA ILE A 266 1.42 -17.55 -34.05
C ILE A 266 2.58 -17.71 -35.04
N VAL A 267 3.65 -16.95 -34.86
CA VAL A 267 4.84 -17.04 -35.72
C VAL A 267 5.50 -18.43 -35.64
N THR A 268 5.59 -19.04 -34.45
CA THR A 268 6.15 -20.38 -34.29
C THR A 268 5.26 -21.47 -34.88
N ILE A 269 3.93 -21.36 -34.74
CA ILE A 269 2.99 -22.27 -35.41
C ILE A 269 3.12 -22.16 -36.94
N LEU A 270 3.10 -20.95 -37.48
CA LEU A 270 3.21 -20.75 -38.93
C LEU A 270 4.57 -21.24 -39.46
N GLY A 271 5.66 -20.98 -38.72
CA GLY A 271 7.00 -21.46 -39.05
C GLY A 271 7.10 -22.99 -39.04
N SER A 272 6.59 -23.63 -37.98
CA SER A 272 6.57 -25.10 -37.87
C SER A 272 5.67 -25.75 -38.92
N TRP A 273 4.50 -25.17 -39.20
CA TRP A 273 3.61 -25.62 -40.27
C TRP A 273 4.32 -25.58 -41.62
N ARG A 274 5.00 -24.48 -41.95
CA ARG A 274 5.70 -24.33 -43.24
C ARG A 274 6.77 -25.40 -43.46
N ILE A 275 7.40 -25.89 -42.39
CA ILE A 275 8.42 -26.95 -42.44
C ILE A 275 7.79 -28.35 -42.40
N ALA A 276 6.78 -28.56 -41.55
CA ALA A 276 6.16 -29.86 -41.33
C ALA A 276 5.18 -30.24 -42.45
N HIS A 277 4.47 -29.27 -43.03
CA HIS A 277 3.48 -29.50 -44.07
C HIS A 277 4.04 -30.21 -45.32
N PRO A 278 5.18 -29.80 -45.93
CA PRO A 278 5.73 -30.54 -47.06
C PRO A 278 6.18 -31.95 -46.67
N ARG A 279 6.73 -32.14 -45.46
CA ARG A 279 7.12 -33.47 -44.96
C ARG A 279 5.92 -34.37 -44.73
N TRP A 280 4.83 -33.83 -44.20
CA TRP A 280 3.59 -34.55 -43.98
C TRP A 280 2.92 -34.94 -45.30
N GLN A 281 2.88 -34.03 -46.28
CA GLN A 281 2.39 -34.35 -47.63
C GLN A 281 3.25 -35.41 -48.31
N ALA A 282 4.58 -35.31 -48.24
CA ALA A 282 5.50 -36.31 -48.76
C ALA A 282 5.29 -37.68 -48.10
N ALA A 283 5.15 -37.74 -46.77
CA ALA A 283 4.86 -38.97 -46.05
C ALA A 283 3.49 -39.57 -46.44
N LYS A 284 2.48 -38.73 -46.64
CA LYS A 284 1.13 -39.15 -47.09
C LYS A 284 1.17 -39.72 -48.51
N GLN A 285 1.85 -39.07 -49.44
CA GLN A 285 2.06 -39.55 -50.81
C GLN A 285 2.83 -40.88 -50.82
N ARG A 286 3.90 -40.98 -50.02
CA ARG A 286 4.69 -42.20 -49.87
C ARG A 286 3.88 -43.38 -49.36
N ARG A 287 3.01 -43.17 -48.37
CA ARG A 287 2.06 -44.21 -47.89
C ARG A 287 1.08 -44.63 -48.98
N ALA A 288 0.59 -43.69 -49.79
CA ALA A 288 -0.29 -44.01 -50.91
C ALA A 288 0.42 -44.85 -51.99
N TRP A 289 1.66 -44.51 -52.34
CA TRP A 289 2.47 -45.28 -53.29
C TRP A 289 2.78 -46.69 -52.78
N LEU A 290 3.15 -46.85 -51.50
CA LEU A 290 3.41 -48.17 -50.92
C LEU A 290 2.16 -49.07 -50.96
N ARG A 291 0.98 -48.52 -50.66
CA ARG A 291 -0.28 -49.27 -50.76
C ARG A 291 -0.60 -49.66 -52.21
N ALA A 292 -0.42 -48.74 -53.16
CA ALA A 292 -0.65 -49.01 -54.57
C ALA A 292 0.31 -50.09 -55.12
N LEU A 293 1.59 -50.02 -54.75
CA LEU A 293 2.59 -51.04 -55.13
C LEU A 293 2.26 -52.41 -54.52
N GLN A 294 1.78 -52.47 -53.28
CA GLN A 294 1.36 -53.73 -52.64
C GLN A 294 0.15 -54.37 -53.34
N ALA A 295 -0.82 -53.56 -53.76
CA ALA A 295 -2.06 -54.02 -54.42
C ALA A 295 -1.90 -54.35 -55.92
N ALA A 296 -0.74 -54.10 -56.53
CA ALA A 296 -0.53 -54.37 -57.95
C ALA A 296 -0.24 -55.85 -58.23
N ASP A 297 -1.12 -56.49 -59.00
CA ASP A 297 -1.06 -57.92 -59.32
C ASP A 297 -0.50 -58.23 -60.73
N SER A 298 -0.18 -57.19 -61.51
CA SER A 298 0.41 -57.36 -62.85
C SER A 298 1.64 -56.47 -63.07
N PRO A 299 2.60 -56.88 -63.93
CA PRO A 299 3.76 -56.06 -64.30
C PRO A 299 3.38 -54.70 -64.89
N LYS A 300 2.33 -54.66 -65.72
CA LYS A 300 1.82 -53.41 -66.31
C LYS A 300 1.24 -52.46 -65.26
N ALA A 301 0.51 -52.98 -64.27
CA ALA A 301 0.00 -52.17 -63.16
C ALA A 301 1.14 -51.61 -62.30
N LEU A 302 2.18 -52.41 -62.02
CA LEU A 302 3.38 -51.94 -61.33
C LEU A 302 4.09 -50.83 -62.13
N ARG A 303 4.18 -50.94 -63.46
CA ARG A 303 4.78 -49.91 -64.31
C ARG A 303 4.04 -48.58 -64.22
N GLN A 304 2.72 -48.63 -64.31
CA GLN A 304 1.88 -47.44 -64.28
C GLN A 304 2.00 -46.68 -62.95
N ILE A 305 2.08 -47.41 -61.82
CA ILE A 305 2.28 -46.81 -60.50
C ILE A 305 3.71 -46.26 -60.35
N TRP A 306 4.70 -46.98 -60.88
CA TRP A 306 6.12 -46.59 -60.80
C TRP A 306 6.46 -45.31 -61.57
N GLN A 307 5.75 -45.02 -62.66
CA GLN A 307 5.93 -43.78 -63.44
C GLN A 307 5.66 -42.50 -62.64
N HIS A 308 4.90 -42.59 -61.54
CA HIS A 308 4.57 -41.46 -60.69
C HIS A 308 5.54 -41.27 -59.50
N ILE A 309 6.54 -42.14 -59.35
CA ILE A 309 7.54 -42.07 -58.28
C ILE A 309 8.76 -41.28 -58.79
N PRO A 310 9.31 -40.30 -58.02
CA PRO A 310 10.43 -39.48 -58.47
C PRO A 310 11.66 -40.32 -58.83
N ALA A 311 12.21 -40.06 -60.01
CA ALA A 311 13.33 -40.81 -60.55
C ALA A 311 14.63 -40.52 -59.76
N THR A 312 15.16 -41.54 -59.08
CA THR A 312 16.52 -41.52 -58.54
C THR A 312 17.44 -42.39 -59.41
N PRO A 313 18.78 -42.22 -59.35
CA PRO A 313 19.71 -43.01 -60.17
C PRO A 313 19.54 -44.52 -59.98
N ARG A 314 19.24 -44.97 -58.76
CA ARG A 314 18.88 -46.37 -58.46
C ARG A 314 17.51 -46.80 -58.99
N ALA A 315 16.58 -45.87 -59.16
CA ALA A 315 15.28 -46.16 -59.77
C ALA A 315 15.40 -46.43 -61.28
N GLN A 316 16.46 -45.96 -61.95
CA GLN A 316 16.65 -46.17 -63.39
C GLN A 316 16.94 -47.64 -63.72
N THR A 317 17.77 -48.32 -62.92
CA THR A 317 18.05 -49.75 -63.12
C THR A 317 16.82 -50.62 -62.85
N LEU A 318 16.05 -50.29 -61.80
CA LEU A 318 14.77 -50.95 -61.50
C LEU A 318 13.72 -50.69 -62.59
N THR A 319 13.72 -49.49 -63.18
CA THR A 319 12.86 -49.13 -64.32
C THR A 319 13.18 -49.97 -65.54
N GLN A 320 14.46 -50.12 -65.89
CA GLN A 320 14.90 -50.96 -67.01
C GLN A 320 14.52 -52.43 -66.81
N GLN A 321 14.65 -52.96 -65.58
CA GLN A 321 14.21 -54.32 -65.24
C GLN A 321 12.69 -54.48 -65.36
N LEU A 322 11.92 -53.45 -64.99
CA LEU A 322 10.47 -53.47 -65.07
C LEU A 322 9.97 -53.30 -66.52
N ASP A 323 10.66 -52.51 -67.34
CA ASP A 323 10.38 -52.41 -68.79
C ASP A 323 10.68 -53.73 -69.50
N ALA A 324 11.81 -54.38 -69.18
CA ALA A 324 12.13 -55.72 -69.68
C ALA A 324 11.07 -56.75 -69.25
N ALA A 325 10.52 -56.63 -68.03
CA ALA A 325 9.42 -57.47 -67.54
C ALA A 325 8.09 -57.24 -68.26
N CYS A 326 7.82 -56.02 -68.72
CA CYS A 326 6.55 -55.64 -69.35
C CYS A 326 6.53 -55.84 -70.87
N TYR A 327 7.68 -55.64 -71.52
CA TYR A 327 7.81 -55.59 -72.98
C TYR A 327 8.84 -56.58 -73.54
N GLY A 328 9.55 -57.32 -72.69
CA GLY A 328 10.44 -58.38 -73.10
C GLY A 328 9.69 -59.57 -73.71
N SER A 329 10.34 -60.29 -74.61
CA SER A 329 9.77 -61.44 -75.33
C SER A 329 9.59 -62.70 -74.47
N GLN A 330 10.03 -62.68 -73.20
CA GLN A 330 9.93 -63.81 -72.27
C GLN A 330 9.02 -63.47 -71.07
N PRO A 331 8.01 -64.30 -70.75
CA PRO A 331 7.16 -64.08 -69.59
C PRO A 331 7.98 -64.27 -68.31
N ILE A 332 7.96 -63.26 -67.43
CA ILE A 332 8.63 -63.34 -66.13
C ILE A 332 7.97 -64.42 -65.26
N SER A 333 8.79 -65.21 -64.57
CA SER A 333 8.31 -66.18 -63.59
C SER A 333 7.69 -65.48 -62.38
N ALA A 334 6.68 -66.11 -61.75
CA ALA A 334 6.02 -65.56 -60.57
C ALA A 334 6.99 -65.25 -59.42
N THR A 335 8.07 -66.02 -59.28
CA THR A 335 9.14 -65.81 -58.29
C THR A 335 10.04 -64.62 -58.64
N ALA A 336 10.38 -64.41 -59.92
CA ALA A 336 11.12 -63.24 -60.36
C ALA A 336 10.27 -61.95 -60.23
N PHE A 337 8.96 -62.06 -60.46
CA PHE A 337 8.01 -60.96 -60.25
C PHE A 337 7.92 -60.54 -58.79
N SER A 338 7.76 -61.48 -57.86
CA SER A 338 7.67 -61.19 -56.43
C SER A 338 8.98 -60.59 -55.89
N ALA A 339 10.13 -61.08 -56.34
CA ALA A 339 11.44 -60.52 -56.00
C ALA A 339 11.62 -59.08 -56.52
N LEU A 340 11.18 -58.80 -57.75
CA LEU A 340 11.20 -57.46 -58.33
C LEU A 340 10.26 -56.51 -57.57
N LYS A 341 9.04 -56.94 -57.27
CA LYS A 341 8.06 -56.19 -56.44
C LYS A 341 8.63 -55.87 -55.05
N ALA A 342 9.28 -56.83 -54.39
CA ALA A 342 9.92 -56.62 -53.10
C ALA A 342 11.04 -55.57 -53.15
N ARG A 343 11.90 -55.60 -54.18
CA ARG A 343 12.96 -54.59 -54.38
C ARG A 343 12.41 -53.19 -54.63
N LEU A 344 11.30 -53.06 -55.36
CA LEU A 344 10.64 -51.77 -55.61
C LEU A 344 10.03 -51.19 -54.33
N ILE A 345 9.41 -52.04 -53.50
CA ILE A 345 8.87 -51.65 -52.18
C ILE A 345 10.02 -51.21 -51.26
N GLU A 346 11.12 -51.98 -51.22
CA GLU A 346 12.30 -51.66 -50.42
C GLU A 346 12.93 -50.32 -50.84
N HIS A 347 12.99 -50.04 -52.14
CA HIS A 347 13.45 -48.75 -52.65
C HIS A 347 12.55 -47.60 -52.20
N CYS A 348 11.22 -47.77 -52.25
CA CYS A 348 10.27 -46.79 -51.73
C CYS A 348 10.32 -46.65 -50.20
N LEU A 349 10.80 -47.67 -49.48
CA LEU A 349 11.07 -47.61 -48.03
C LEU A 349 12.38 -46.86 -47.70
N ARG A 350 13.23 -46.58 -48.68
CA ARG A 350 14.50 -45.85 -48.49
C ARG A 350 14.49 -44.40 -48.99
N LEU A 351 13.48 -44.01 -49.78
CA LEU A 351 13.20 -42.62 -50.22
C LEU A 351 12.49 -41.82 -49.14
#